data_AF-A0A7Y2QBW1-F1
#
_entry.id   AF-A0A7Y2QBW1-F1
#
_cell.length_a   1.000
_cell.length_b   1.000
_cell.length_c   1.000
_cell.angle_alpha   90.00
_cell.angle_beta   90.00
_cell.angle_gamma   90.00
#
_symmetry.space_group_name_H-M   'P 1'
#
loop_
_entity.id
_entity.type
_entity.pdbx_description
1 polymer ?
#
loop_
_entity_poly.entity_id
_entity_poly.type
_entity_poly.pdbx_seq_one_letter_code
_entity_poly.pdbx_strand_id
1 'polypeptide(L)'
;MSHAFANGLEISGKAVHANTIADFPDTCFTPPENPATPPGVPIPYPSFGFASDTEKGTGTVKIGGQNVNIKNKSDLSRPSGTEAACPATKDSITSNNTG
;
A
#
# COMPACT_ATOMS: atom_id res chain seq x y z
N MET A 1 6.29 10.62 -18.30
CA MET A 1 6.30 9.16 -18.14
C MET A 1 7.66 8.67 -18.62
N SER A 2 8.43 7.97 -17.78
CA SER A 2 9.75 7.47 -18.13
C SER A 2 9.76 5.96 -18.05
N HIS A 3 9.99 5.30 -19.18
CA HIS A 3 10.07 3.85 -19.26
C HIS A 3 11.53 3.42 -19.30
N ALA A 4 11.97 2.76 -18.23
CA ALA A 4 13.33 2.25 -18.10
C ALA A 4 13.23 0.78 -17.72
N PHE A 5 13.94 -0.07 -18.46
CA PHE A 5 13.86 -1.52 -18.33
C PHE A 5 15.22 -2.09 -17.96
N ALA A 6 15.20 -3.12 -17.12
CA ALA A 6 16.34 -3.96 -16.80
C ALA A 6 15.92 -5.43 -16.93
N ASN A 7 16.72 -6.24 -17.65
CA ASN A 7 16.41 -7.66 -17.89
C ASN A 7 15.01 -7.90 -18.47
N GLY A 8 14.51 -6.98 -19.31
CA GLY A 8 13.18 -7.07 -19.92
C GLY A 8 12.00 -6.68 -19.01
N LEU A 9 12.26 -6.23 -17.78
CA LEU A 9 11.24 -5.79 -16.81
C LEU A 9 11.37 -4.30 -16.54
N GLU A 10 10.26 -3.59 -16.39
CA GLU A 10 10.27 -2.16 -16.06
C GLU A 10 10.76 -1.95 -14.63
N ILE A 11 11.63 -0.96 -14.44
CA ILE A 11 12.17 -0.61 -13.13
C ILE A 11 11.08 0.10 -12.34
N SER A 12 10.68 -0.50 -11.21
CA SER A 12 9.74 0.11 -10.27
C SER A 12 10.30 1.38 -9.61
N GLY A 13 9.49 2.41 -9.48
CA GLY A 13 9.90 3.69 -8.89
C GLY A 13 8.80 4.75 -8.95
N LYS A 14 9.04 5.89 -8.31
CA LYS A 14 7.99 6.91 -8.12
C LYS A 14 7.51 7.59 -9.41
N ALA A 15 8.34 7.61 -10.45
CA ALA A 15 8.01 8.20 -11.75
C ALA A 15 7.26 7.25 -12.71
N VAL A 16 7.09 5.98 -12.34
CA VAL A 16 6.32 5.02 -13.15
C VAL A 16 4.85 5.03 -12.75
N HIS A 17 3.97 4.60 -13.65
CA HIS A 17 2.53 4.49 -13.38
C HIS A 17 2.15 3.03 -13.05
N ALA A 18 2.95 2.39 -12.20
CA ALA A 18 2.66 1.04 -11.73
C ALA A 18 1.68 1.10 -10.54
N ASN A 19 0.79 0.11 -10.49
CA ASN A 19 -0.20 -0.03 -9.42
C ASN A 19 -0.09 -1.41 -8.80
N THR A 20 -0.19 -1.48 -7.47
CA THR A 20 -0.49 -2.71 -6.76
C THR A 20 -2.00 -2.91 -6.80
N ILE A 21 -2.44 -4.02 -7.40
CA ILE A 21 -3.86 -4.32 -7.61
C ILE A 21 -4.22 -5.56 -6.80
N ALA A 22 -5.04 -5.38 -5.77
CA ALA A 22 -5.59 -6.44 -4.96
C ALA A 22 -4.52 -7.43 -4.45
N ASP A 23 -3.51 -6.91 -3.74
CA ASP A 23 -2.51 -7.75 -3.07
C ASP A 23 -3.16 -8.52 -1.93
N PHE A 24 -3.07 -9.85 -1.94
CA PHE A 24 -3.73 -10.76 -1.00
C PHE A 24 -2.74 -11.80 -0.46
N PRO A 25 -2.87 -12.25 0.81
CA PRO A 25 -3.84 -11.80 1.81
C PRO A 25 -3.24 -10.76 2.78
N ASP A 26 -3.89 -9.60 2.92
CA ASP A 26 -3.62 -8.70 4.05
C ASP A 26 -4.62 -8.95 5.19
N THR A 27 -4.22 -8.79 6.45
CA THR A 27 -4.99 -9.24 7.62
C THR A 27 -5.71 -8.09 8.33
N CYS A 28 -7.05 -8.14 8.41
CA CYS A 28 -7.82 -7.10 9.07
C CYS A 28 -7.60 -7.13 10.58
N PHE A 29 -6.98 -6.08 11.13
CA PHE A 29 -6.83 -5.90 12.58
C PHE A 29 -8.01 -5.20 13.25
N THR A 30 -8.98 -4.71 12.47
CA THR A 30 -10.21 -4.06 12.95
C THR A 30 -11.40 -4.59 12.15
N PRO A 31 -11.73 -5.89 12.24
CA PRO A 31 -12.83 -6.43 11.46
C PRO A 31 -14.16 -5.74 11.82
N PRO A 32 -15.06 -5.52 10.85
CA PRO A 32 -16.36 -4.91 11.11
C PRO A 32 -17.12 -5.72 12.16
N GLU A 33 -17.68 -5.03 13.15
CA GLU A 33 -18.42 -5.66 14.25
C GLU A 33 -19.75 -6.29 13.81
N ASN A 34 -20.24 -5.97 12.60
CA ASN A 34 -21.56 -6.40 12.16
C ASN A 34 -21.59 -6.84 10.68
N PRO A 35 -21.85 -8.13 10.38
CA PRO A 35 -22.03 -9.24 11.32
C PRO A 35 -20.74 -9.57 12.06
N ALA A 36 -20.85 -9.92 13.34
CA ALA A 36 -19.70 -10.14 14.21
C ALA A 36 -18.76 -11.22 13.65
N THR A 37 -17.56 -10.81 13.28
CA THR A 37 -16.47 -11.75 13.01
C THR A 37 -16.02 -12.33 14.35
N PRO A 38 -15.88 -13.67 14.50
CA PRO A 38 -15.38 -14.25 15.73
C PRO A 38 -14.02 -13.62 16.11
N PRO A 39 -13.83 -13.18 17.35
CA PRO A 39 -12.56 -12.61 17.79
C PRO A 39 -11.39 -13.54 17.46
N GLY A 40 -10.37 -13.01 16.80
CA GLY A 40 -9.17 -13.76 16.45
C GLY A 40 -9.23 -14.53 15.13
N VAL A 41 -10.24 -14.32 14.27
CA VAL A 41 -10.26 -14.83 12.88
C VAL A 41 -9.62 -13.79 11.95
N PRO A 42 -8.42 -14.05 11.38
CA PRO A 42 -7.84 -13.19 10.35
C PRO A 42 -8.76 -13.19 9.12
N ILE A 43 -9.31 -12.03 8.77
CA ILE A 43 -10.04 -11.87 7.50
C ILE A 43 -9.05 -11.38 6.45
N PRO A 44 -8.81 -12.14 5.37
CA PRO A 44 -8.00 -11.66 4.25
C PRO A 44 -8.73 -10.53 3.51
N TYR A 45 -8.05 -9.41 3.29
CA TYR A 45 -8.52 -8.31 2.45
C TYR A 45 -7.45 -7.93 1.40
N PRO A 46 -7.87 -7.33 0.27
CA PRO A 46 -6.93 -6.82 -0.72
C PRO A 46 -6.33 -5.49 -0.29
N SER A 47 -5.03 -5.32 -0.52
CA SER A 47 -4.38 -4.01 -0.46
C SER A 47 -4.10 -3.47 -1.87
N PHE A 48 -4.18 -2.15 -2.01
CA PHE A 48 -3.91 -1.43 -3.25
C PHE A 48 -2.89 -0.33 -3.00
N GLY A 49 -2.20 0.11 -4.05
CA GLY A 49 -1.26 1.21 -3.93
C GLY A 49 -0.75 1.72 -5.26
N PHE A 50 -0.25 2.95 -5.23
CA PHE A 50 0.24 3.65 -6.41
C PHE A 50 1.75 3.85 -6.31
N ALA A 51 2.47 3.66 -7.41
CA ALA A 51 3.90 3.93 -7.46
C ALA A 51 4.25 5.38 -7.07
N SER A 52 3.34 6.33 -7.30
CA SER A 52 3.50 7.73 -6.86
C SER A 52 3.70 7.89 -5.34
N ASP A 53 3.20 6.93 -4.55
CA ASP A 53 3.32 6.93 -3.08
C ASP A 53 4.60 6.29 -2.58
N THR A 54 5.50 5.87 -3.48
CA THR A 54 6.82 5.34 -3.13
C THR A 54 7.57 6.27 -2.17
N GLU A 55 8.06 5.67 -1.08
CA GLU A 55 8.99 6.25 -0.14
C GLU A 55 10.18 5.32 0.12
N LYS A 56 11.22 5.83 0.81
CA LYS A 56 12.46 5.09 1.09
C LYS A 56 13.13 4.49 -0.17
N GLY A 57 12.97 5.16 -1.30
CA GLY A 57 13.64 4.86 -2.57
C GLY A 57 15.13 5.22 -2.56
N THR A 58 15.78 5.06 -3.71
CA THR A 58 17.17 5.48 -3.93
C THR A 58 17.42 6.97 -3.67
N GLY A 59 18.64 7.31 -3.26
CA GLY A 59 19.07 8.71 -3.11
C GLY A 59 19.70 9.31 -4.38
N THR A 60 20.56 8.55 -5.06
CA THR A 60 21.39 9.04 -6.18
C THR A 60 20.89 8.58 -7.54
N VAL A 61 20.50 7.31 -7.67
CA VAL A 61 19.97 6.74 -8.92
C VAL A 61 18.53 7.21 -9.09
N LYS A 62 18.22 7.87 -10.21
CA LYS A 62 16.89 8.43 -10.49
C LYS A 62 16.41 8.03 -11.88
N ILE A 63 15.12 7.77 -11.99
CA ILE A 63 14.42 7.52 -13.26
C ILE A 63 13.27 8.52 -13.34
N GLY A 64 13.12 9.20 -14.47
CA GLY A 64 12.13 10.29 -14.60
C GLY A 64 12.33 11.43 -13.60
N GLY A 65 13.56 11.61 -13.09
CA GLY A 65 13.89 12.61 -12.06
C GLY A 65 13.48 12.23 -10.64
N GLN A 66 12.84 11.07 -10.43
CA GLN A 66 12.38 10.60 -9.13
C GLN A 66 13.19 9.38 -8.65
N ASN A 67 13.08 9.09 -7.36
CA ASN A 67 13.67 7.91 -6.74
C ASN A 67 13.06 6.60 -7.28
N VAL A 68 13.86 5.54 -7.28
CA VAL A 68 13.45 4.19 -7.68
C VAL A 68 13.35 3.27 -6.47
N ASN A 69 12.57 2.20 -6.58
CA ASN A 69 12.36 1.28 -5.46
C ASN A 69 13.60 0.42 -5.24
N ILE A 70 13.88 0.18 -3.97
CA ILE A 70 14.87 -0.79 -3.50
C ILE A 70 14.09 -1.95 -2.88
N LYS A 71 14.35 -3.16 -3.38
CA LYS A 71 13.72 -4.38 -2.89
C LYS A 71 13.86 -4.49 -1.36
N ASN A 72 12.75 -4.75 -0.68
CA ASN A 72 12.65 -4.91 0.78
C ASN A 72 13.08 -3.68 1.60
N LYS A 73 13.10 -2.48 1.01
CA LYS A 73 13.43 -1.23 1.70
C LYS A 73 12.51 -0.07 1.34
N SER A 74 12.05 -0.03 0.10
CA SER A 74 11.07 0.96 -0.35
C SER A 74 9.66 0.43 -0.11
N ASP A 75 8.80 1.32 0.38
CA ASP A 75 7.41 1.04 0.70
C ASP A 75 6.50 2.05 0.00
N LEU A 76 5.19 1.80 -0.01
CA LEU A 76 4.20 2.80 -0.40
C LEU A 76 3.70 3.49 0.87
N SER A 77 3.78 4.80 0.91
CA SER A 77 3.39 5.62 2.07
C SER A 77 1.88 5.67 2.30
N ARG A 78 1.08 5.35 1.27
CA ARG A 78 -0.39 5.45 1.28
C ARG A 78 -1.06 4.24 0.60
N PRO A 79 -0.84 3.01 1.09
CA PRO A 79 -1.62 1.87 0.61
C PRO A 79 -3.07 2.03 1.08
N SER A 80 -4.03 1.62 0.24
CA SER A 80 -5.45 1.54 0.59
C SER A 80 -5.87 0.08 0.75
N GLY A 81 -6.97 -0.18 1.44
CA GLY A 81 -7.37 -1.49 1.94
C GLY A 81 -6.91 -1.71 3.39
N THR A 82 -5.84 -1.03 3.83
CA THR A 82 -5.27 -1.15 5.19
C THR A 82 -5.90 -0.19 6.21
N GLU A 83 -6.90 0.58 5.81
CA GLU A 83 -7.60 1.48 6.72
C GLU A 83 -8.37 0.70 7.79
N ALA A 84 -8.50 1.27 8.99
CA ALA A 84 -9.29 0.62 10.03
C ALA A 84 -10.77 0.56 9.58
N ALA A 85 -11.41 -0.60 9.67
CA ALA A 85 -12.85 -0.63 9.53
C ALA A 85 -13.41 0.08 10.76
N CYS A 86 -14.14 1.18 10.55
CA CYS A 86 -14.70 2.03 11.59
C CYS A 86 -15.31 1.17 12.71
N PRO A 87 -14.61 0.99 13.85
CA PRO A 87 -15.27 0.44 15.02
C PRO A 87 -16.19 1.55 15.50
N ALA A 88 -17.33 1.20 16.07
CA ALA A 88 -18.08 2.16 16.87
C ALA A 88 -17.33 2.43 18.19
N THR A 89 -16.07 2.88 18.12
CA THR A 89 -15.25 3.18 19.29
C THR A 89 -15.52 4.59 19.76
N LYS A 90 -16.37 4.65 20.77
CA LYS A 90 -16.26 5.61 21.88
C LYS A 90 -14.77 5.71 22.26
N ASP A 91 -14.23 6.92 22.17
CA ASP A 91 -12.89 7.33 22.59
C ASP A 91 -11.70 6.98 21.64
N SER A 92 -11.60 7.79 20.58
CA SER A 92 -10.34 8.45 20.15
C SER A 92 -9.26 7.64 19.41
N ILE A 93 -9.56 7.08 18.24
CA ILE A 93 -8.61 7.02 17.10
C ILE A 93 -9.38 7.31 15.81
N THR A 94 -9.30 8.54 15.30
CA THR A 94 -9.86 8.91 14.00
C THR A 94 -8.86 8.51 12.90
N SER A 95 -9.12 7.42 12.18
CA SER A 95 -8.47 7.17 10.89
C SER A 95 -9.38 7.67 9.76
N ASN A 96 -8.81 8.36 8.78
CA ASN A 96 -9.56 8.81 7.60
C ASN A 96 -9.62 7.64 6.62
N ASN A 97 -10.81 7.07 6.40
CA ASN A 97 -11.01 6.09 5.34
C ASN A 97 -10.82 6.80 3.99
N THR A 98 -9.90 6.29 3.15
CA THR A 98 -9.57 6.86 1.85
C THR A 98 -10.11 6.04 0.66
N GLY A 99 -10.91 5.00 0.94
CA GLY A 99 -11.44 4.04 -0.03
C GLY A 99 -12.48 3.12 0.59
#